data_AF-R6DNH9-F1
#
_entry.id   AF-R6DNH9-F1
#
_cell.length_a   1.000
_cell.length_b   1.000
_cell.length_c   1.000
_cell.angle_alpha   90.00
_cell.angle_beta   90.00
_cell.angle_gamma   90.00
#
_symmetry.space_group_name_H-M   'P 1'
#
loop_
_entity.id
_entity.type
_entity.pdbx_description
1 polymer ?
#
loop_
_entity_poly.entity_id
_entity_poly.type
_entity_poly.pdbx_seq_one_letter_code
_entity_poly.pdbx_strand_id
1 'polypeptide(L)'
;MKHKKKLFGLGIGMAAAIALGSAPAKQASAAAVGYINITKITYLYNGAGTSTGVVVSNKKKVRLTNYKKVSVIGKKGDWYHIKYTQNKVVYKGYAKKNQVSVLSGQVKTAVYGRINVNSTKIWKSADSSSKTLQSGKKNITLKRTNKVQIVSEKLVKNVKWYKVSFSLSGTAYKGYIKSKNVYLLAEKGLPAIMKTTKSIPLYKKAGKKTVVRSKGKKVSIPKKLELTITGQKLAAGKKYIAVKMVYNKKTVKGYVADKNIAFQIVTDENIATATDLSTLSDPQFRAAMLEAGFPSSYIGALAQLHQAYPKWSFSPYITGLDWNTVISKESKVGLNLISNAKSAEWKSKAAGAYNATTGKYIPFDGSTWVTASEAAVRYYMDPRNFLDGRGIFQFESLAYNKISHTQSGVESILKNTPMHNKTFSYPDDVTNTTKSMKYSQAFMAAADTSGVSPYHLASRVKQEVVISPTTMSDSVSGTRSGYTGIYNFYNIGATNTTSGSAVNNGLKWASTGTSYLRPWNSRYRSIVGGAIYIGEKYINVGQNTSYLQKFNVTEKNRYNHQYMSNIEAPNSEATKTASAYSATLNEMTLVFSIPVYTNMPEEVSPIPTK
;
A
#
# COMPACT_ATOMS: atom_id res chain seq x y z
N MET A 1 -64.58 -17.67 -43.15
CA MET A 1 -64.87 -16.34 -42.57
C MET A 1 -63.60 -15.50 -42.56
N LYS A 2 -63.76 -14.20 -42.85
CA LYS A 2 -62.73 -13.17 -43.04
C LYS A 2 -61.84 -12.98 -41.79
N HIS A 3 -60.52 -12.78 -41.96
CA HIS A 3 -59.91 -11.43 -41.92
C HIS A 3 -58.35 -11.44 -41.95
N LYS A 4 -57.80 -10.63 -42.88
CA LYS A 4 -56.70 -9.62 -42.77
C LYS A 4 -55.43 -10.00 -41.96
N LYS A 5 -54.19 -9.71 -42.35
CA LYS A 5 -53.55 -8.83 -43.36
C LYS A 5 -52.02 -9.10 -43.26
N LYS A 6 -51.30 -9.06 -44.40
CA LYS A 6 -49.96 -8.43 -44.68
C LYS A 6 -48.82 -8.51 -43.64
N LEU A 7 -47.52 -8.55 -43.95
CA LEU A 7 -46.67 -8.75 -45.15
C LEU A 7 -45.21 -8.47 -44.67
N PHE A 8 -44.23 -9.22 -45.18
CA PHE A 8 -42.77 -8.93 -45.31
C PHE A 8 -41.88 -8.53 -44.10
N GLY A 9 -40.72 -9.20 -44.02
CA GLY A 9 -39.44 -8.47 -44.07
C GLY A 9 -38.30 -8.99 -43.18
N LEU A 10 -37.39 -9.76 -43.80
CA LEU A 10 -35.94 -9.86 -43.58
C LEU A 10 -35.34 -9.67 -42.17
N GLY A 11 -34.56 -10.67 -41.72
CA GLY A 11 -33.69 -10.54 -40.54
C GLY A 11 -32.70 -11.68 -40.35
N ILE A 12 -31.87 -11.96 -41.36
CA ILE A 12 -30.48 -12.47 -41.33
C ILE A 12 -30.06 -13.27 -40.07
N GLY A 13 -29.84 -14.57 -40.25
CA GLY A 13 -29.04 -15.37 -39.33
C GLY A 13 -27.62 -14.83 -39.23
N MET A 14 -27.12 -14.66 -38.01
CA MET A 14 -25.72 -14.32 -37.77
C MET A 14 -25.05 -15.43 -36.98
N ALA A 15 -24.10 -16.04 -37.69
CA ALA A 15 -23.26 -17.15 -37.27
C ALA A 15 -22.48 -16.85 -35.98
N ALA A 16 -22.21 -17.93 -35.26
CA ALA A 16 -21.24 -18.00 -34.17
C ALA A 16 -19.89 -17.40 -34.60
N ALA A 17 -19.61 -16.18 -34.12
CA ALA A 17 -18.26 -15.66 -34.09
C ALA A 17 -17.65 -15.99 -32.73
N ILE A 18 -16.93 -17.09 -32.69
CA ILE A 18 -15.89 -17.34 -31.69
C ILE A 18 -14.95 -16.13 -31.75
N ALA A 19 -15.14 -15.18 -30.84
CA ALA A 19 -14.17 -14.15 -30.59
C ALA A 19 -12.95 -14.84 -29.96
N LEU A 20 -12.06 -15.31 -30.81
CA LEU A 20 -10.66 -15.56 -30.49
C LEU A 20 -10.15 -14.28 -29.85
N GLY A 21 -10.22 -14.22 -28.52
CA GLY A 21 -9.59 -13.19 -27.73
C GLY A 21 -8.15 -13.14 -28.17
N SER A 22 -7.77 -12.06 -28.86
CA SER A 22 -6.38 -11.81 -29.18
C SER A 22 -5.64 -11.85 -27.86
N ALA A 23 -4.86 -12.91 -27.65
CA ALA A 23 -4.06 -13.09 -26.46
C ALA A 23 -3.34 -11.76 -26.19
N PRO A 24 -3.33 -11.25 -24.95
CA PRO A 24 -2.68 -9.98 -24.66
C PRO A 24 -1.25 -10.06 -25.18
N ALA A 25 -0.96 -9.28 -26.22
CA ALA A 25 0.34 -9.29 -26.87
C ALA A 25 1.40 -8.96 -25.80
N LYS A 26 2.16 -9.98 -25.39
CA LYS A 26 3.17 -9.93 -24.31
C LYS A 26 3.90 -8.59 -24.33
N GLN A 27 3.57 -7.73 -23.37
CA GLN A 27 4.21 -6.44 -23.16
C GLN A 27 5.69 -6.69 -22.80
N ALA A 28 6.59 -6.43 -23.74
CA ALA A 28 7.99 -6.86 -23.63
C ALA A 28 8.92 -5.72 -23.17
N SER A 29 8.69 -5.16 -21.98
CA SER A 29 9.80 -4.52 -21.24
C SER A 29 10.66 -5.61 -20.58
N ALA A 30 11.94 -5.32 -20.34
CA ALA A 30 12.78 -6.16 -19.50
C ALA A 30 12.86 -5.53 -18.11
N ALA A 31 12.71 -6.35 -17.06
CA ALA A 31 12.98 -5.94 -15.70
C ALA A 31 14.46 -5.58 -15.54
N ALA A 32 14.80 -4.53 -14.78
CA ALA A 32 16.16 -4.34 -14.29
C ALA A 32 16.57 -5.50 -13.41
N VAL A 33 17.86 -5.78 -13.29
CA VAL A 33 18.35 -6.93 -12.52
C VAL A 33 19.24 -6.45 -11.40
N GLY A 34 18.99 -7.00 -10.21
CA GLY A 34 19.82 -6.80 -9.03
C GLY A 34 20.05 -8.13 -8.34
N TYR A 35 20.70 -8.05 -7.18
CA TYR A 35 20.78 -9.15 -6.25
C TYR A 35 20.23 -8.70 -4.91
N ILE A 36 19.60 -9.61 -4.20
CA ILE A 36 19.29 -9.40 -2.79
C ILE A 36 20.60 -9.17 -2.04
N ASN A 37 20.67 -8.12 -1.24
CA ASN A 37 21.78 -7.80 -0.37
C ASN A 37 21.22 -7.57 1.05
N ILE A 38 21.23 -8.61 1.85
CA ILE A 38 20.63 -8.61 3.20
C ILE A 38 21.61 -9.20 4.20
N THR A 39 21.73 -8.56 5.36
CA THR A 39 22.52 -9.04 6.51
C THR A 39 21.65 -9.74 7.57
N LYS A 40 20.32 -9.66 7.44
CA LYS A 40 19.33 -10.29 8.33
C LYS A 40 18.23 -10.97 7.51
N ILE A 41 17.55 -11.95 8.10
CA ILE A 41 16.44 -12.66 7.45
C ILE A 41 15.34 -11.68 7.01
N THR A 42 14.96 -11.74 5.75
CA THR A 42 13.97 -10.84 5.13
C THR A 42 13.06 -11.63 4.18
N TYR A 43 11.86 -11.13 3.92
CA TYR A 43 10.86 -11.73 3.03
C TYR A 43 10.49 -10.81 1.87
N LEU A 44 9.87 -11.38 0.85
CA LEU A 44 9.26 -10.67 -0.26
C LEU A 44 7.87 -10.15 0.17
N TYR A 45 7.59 -8.86 0.03
CA TYR A 45 6.34 -8.22 0.48
C TYR A 45 5.27 -8.18 -0.62
N ASN A 46 3.99 -8.17 -0.27
CA ASN A 46 2.92 -8.05 -1.29
C ASN A 46 2.81 -6.62 -1.85
N GLY A 47 3.27 -5.61 -1.10
CA GLY A 47 3.26 -4.21 -1.49
C GLY A 47 4.48 -3.43 -1.00
N ALA A 48 4.61 -2.17 -1.42
CA ALA A 48 5.69 -1.27 -0.98
C ALA A 48 5.42 -0.74 0.44
N GLY A 49 5.72 -1.56 1.43
CA GLY A 49 5.55 -1.27 2.85
C GLY A 49 5.61 -2.55 3.67
N THR A 50 6.20 -2.49 4.86
CA THR A 50 6.31 -3.67 5.74
C THR A 50 4.96 -4.15 6.27
N SER A 51 3.94 -3.27 6.28
CA SER A 51 2.57 -3.57 6.68
C SER A 51 1.74 -4.31 5.62
N THR A 52 2.26 -4.49 4.41
CA THR A 52 1.52 -5.10 3.29
C THR A 52 1.46 -6.63 3.33
N GLY A 53 2.01 -7.23 4.39
CA GLY A 53 2.21 -8.68 4.46
C GLY A 53 3.28 -9.17 3.49
N VAL A 54 3.56 -10.47 3.55
CA VAL A 54 4.59 -11.11 2.71
C VAL A 54 3.95 -12.06 1.71
N VAL A 55 4.63 -12.28 0.60
CA VAL A 55 4.22 -13.27 -0.40
C VAL A 55 4.31 -14.65 0.24
N VAL A 56 3.20 -15.39 0.23
CA VAL A 56 3.09 -16.75 0.76
C VAL A 56 2.83 -17.71 -0.40
N SER A 57 3.52 -18.86 -0.38
CA SER A 57 3.34 -19.94 -1.34
C SER A 57 3.40 -21.27 -0.59
N ASN A 58 2.40 -22.13 -0.81
CA ASN A 58 2.26 -23.41 -0.09
C ASN A 58 2.37 -23.25 1.44
N LYS A 59 1.66 -22.25 2.00
CA LYS A 59 1.66 -21.89 3.43
C LYS A 59 3.04 -21.48 4.00
N LYS A 60 4.05 -21.24 3.16
CA LYS A 60 5.38 -20.77 3.56
C LYS A 60 5.67 -19.37 3.01
N LYS A 61 6.26 -18.52 3.85
CA LYS A 61 6.69 -17.15 3.47
C LYS A 61 7.84 -17.23 2.48
N VAL A 62 7.77 -16.45 1.40
CA VAL A 62 8.85 -16.37 0.40
C VAL A 62 10.02 -15.58 1.00
N ARG A 63 11.01 -16.32 1.52
CA ARG A 63 12.21 -15.78 2.15
C ARG A 63 13.21 -15.33 1.09
N LEU A 64 13.68 -14.09 1.20
CA LEU A 64 14.76 -13.59 0.37
C LEU A 64 16.08 -14.23 0.81
N THR A 65 16.89 -14.62 -0.17
CA THR A 65 18.20 -15.24 0.03
C THR A 65 19.27 -14.26 -0.38
N ASN A 66 20.27 -14.02 0.47
CA ASN A 66 21.36 -13.09 0.17
C ASN A 66 22.09 -13.49 -1.13
N TYR A 67 22.51 -12.49 -1.91
CA TYR A 67 23.10 -12.61 -3.25
C TYR A 67 22.22 -13.29 -4.31
N LYS A 68 20.95 -13.58 -4.01
CA LYS A 68 20.04 -14.17 -4.99
C LYS A 68 19.64 -13.15 -6.05
N LYS A 69 19.73 -13.56 -7.31
CA LYS A 69 19.37 -12.75 -8.47
C LYS A 69 17.88 -12.40 -8.48
N VAL A 70 17.57 -11.14 -8.76
CA VAL A 70 16.20 -10.62 -8.87
C VAL A 70 16.01 -9.76 -10.11
N SER A 71 14.76 -9.64 -10.53
CA SER A 71 14.34 -8.76 -11.61
C SER A 71 13.51 -7.61 -11.03
N VAL A 72 14.08 -6.42 -10.83
CA VAL A 72 13.38 -5.18 -10.48
C VAL A 72 12.47 -4.75 -11.64
N ILE A 73 11.16 -4.84 -11.42
CA ILE A 73 10.11 -4.53 -12.38
C ILE A 73 9.40 -3.19 -12.11
N GLY A 74 9.63 -2.59 -10.94
CA GLY A 74 9.07 -1.29 -10.57
C GLY A 74 9.77 -0.72 -9.34
N LYS A 75 9.52 0.55 -9.04
CA LYS A 75 9.99 1.22 -7.83
C LYS A 75 8.85 2.06 -7.26
N LYS A 76 8.63 1.97 -5.94
CA LYS A 76 7.66 2.74 -5.18
C LYS A 76 8.31 3.23 -3.87
N GLY A 77 8.61 4.52 -3.77
CA GLY A 77 9.38 5.08 -2.64
C GLY A 77 10.74 4.41 -2.46
N ASP A 78 11.03 3.94 -1.25
CA ASP A 78 12.22 3.15 -0.90
C ASP A 78 12.04 1.64 -1.10
N TRP A 79 11.16 1.24 -2.02
CA TRP A 79 10.91 -0.16 -2.34
C TRP A 79 11.11 -0.43 -3.83
N TYR A 80 11.62 -1.61 -4.13
CA TYR A 80 11.61 -2.18 -5.46
C TYR A 80 10.53 -3.25 -5.56
N HIS A 81 9.67 -3.14 -6.55
CA HIS A 81 8.85 -4.26 -7.01
C HIS A 81 9.79 -5.18 -7.81
N ILE A 82 9.93 -6.43 -7.36
CA ILE A 82 10.84 -7.42 -7.91
C ILE A 82 10.11 -8.70 -8.33
N LYS A 83 10.63 -9.37 -9.35
CA LYS A 83 10.42 -10.80 -9.57
C LYS A 83 11.55 -11.57 -8.89
N TYR A 84 11.20 -12.48 -8.00
CA TYR A 84 12.10 -13.29 -7.20
C TYR A 84 11.85 -14.76 -7.53
N THR A 85 12.91 -15.51 -7.86
CA THR A 85 12.79 -16.94 -8.19
C THR A 85 13.36 -17.79 -7.08
N GLN A 86 12.53 -18.65 -6.50
CA GLN A 86 12.89 -19.61 -5.47
C GLN A 86 12.26 -20.96 -5.84
N ASN A 87 13.05 -22.05 -5.74
CA ASN A 87 12.61 -23.42 -6.06
C ASN A 87 11.93 -23.56 -7.44
N LYS A 88 12.48 -22.91 -8.48
CA LYS A 88 11.94 -22.85 -9.85
C LYS A 88 10.59 -22.12 -10.01
N VAL A 89 10.01 -21.60 -8.93
CA VAL A 89 8.78 -20.77 -8.95
C VAL A 89 9.15 -19.29 -9.00
N VAL A 90 8.40 -18.50 -9.79
CA VAL A 90 8.59 -17.05 -9.92
C VAL A 90 7.55 -16.31 -9.09
N TYR A 91 8.01 -15.62 -8.07
CA TYR A 91 7.20 -14.75 -7.22
C TYR A 91 7.33 -13.29 -7.66
N LYS A 92 6.27 -12.51 -7.48
CA LYS A 92 6.28 -11.05 -7.64
C LYS A 92 5.96 -10.42 -6.29
N GLY A 93 6.70 -9.38 -5.92
CA GLY A 93 6.46 -8.66 -4.68
C GLY A 93 7.53 -7.59 -4.46
N TYR A 94 7.56 -6.98 -3.30
CA TYR A 94 8.41 -5.82 -3.01
C TYR A 94 9.54 -6.18 -2.05
N ALA A 95 10.69 -5.54 -2.23
CA ALA A 95 11.82 -5.59 -1.30
C ALA A 95 12.32 -4.16 -1.06
N LYS A 96 12.84 -3.86 0.14
CA LYS A 96 13.36 -2.52 0.41
C LYS A 96 14.54 -2.24 -0.53
N LYS A 97 14.69 -0.98 -0.89
CA LYS A 97 15.74 -0.49 -1.80
C LYS A 97 17.14 -0.85 -1.28
N ASN A 98 17.37 -0.71 0.02
CA ASN A 98 18.63 -1.07 0.66
C ASN A 98 18.88 -2.61 0.73
N GLN A 99 17.85 -3.42 0.45
CA GLN A 99 17.94 -4.89 0.42
C GLN A 99 18.20 -5.43 -0.98
N VAL A 100 18.28 -4.58 -2.01
CA VAL A 100 18.50 -4.98 -3.39
C VAL A 100 19.62 -4.14 -3.99
N SER A 101 20.78 -4.76 -4.20
CA SER A 101 21.89 -4.14 -4.93
C SER A 101 21.68 -4.30 -6.43
N VAL A 102 21.36 -3.20 -7.11
CA VAL A 102 21.22 -3.16 -8.58
C VAL A 102 22.61 -3.02 -9.21
N LEU A 103 22.93 -3.84 -10.21
CA LEU A 103 24.26 -3.89 -10.81
C LEU A 103 24.56 -2.66 -11.69
N SER A 104 25.31 -1.71 -11.12
CA SER A 104 26.00 -0.55 -11.71
C SER A 104 25.16 0.58 -12.32
N GLY A 105 25.44 1.81 -11.85
CA GLY A 105 25.30 3.05 -12.62
C GLY A 105 24.01 3.86 -12.46
N GLN A 106 23.50 4.04 -11.24
CA GLN A 106 22.23 4.72 -10.91
C GLN A 106 21.00 4.06 -11.57
N VAL A 107 19.97 3.78 -10.77
CA VAL A 107 18.64 3.44 -11.32
C VAL A 107 18.14 4.67 -12.09
N LYS A 108 18.35 4.72 -13.41
CA LYS A 108 17.70 5.73 -14.25
C LYS A 108 16.28 5.27 -14.52
N THR A 109 15.39 5.84 -13.73
CA THR A 109 13.92 5.81 -13.74
C THR A 109 13.28 6.34 -15.03
N ALA A 110 14.10 6.77 -15.99
CA ALA A 110 13.68 7.27 -17.28
C ALA A 110 14.80 7.08 -18.32
N VAL A 111 14.52 6.31 -19.37
CA VAL A 111 15.37 6.28 -20.57
C VAL A 111 14.95 7.45 -21.43
N TYR A 112 15.87 8.34 -21.80
CA TYR A 112 15.55 9.47 -22.67
C TYR A 112 16.12 9.27 -24.07
N GLY A 113 15.46 9.87 -25.03
CA GLY A 113 16.01 10.04 -26.36
C GLY A 113 15.73 11.42 -26.94
N ARG A 114 16.41 11.73 -28.03
CA ARG A 114 16.11 12.88 -28.88
C ARG A 114 15.67 12.41 -30.25
N ILE A 115 14.72 13.08 -30.87
CA ILE A 115 14.35 12.78 -32.25
C ILE A 115 15.55 13.07 -33.16
N ASN A 116 15.88 12.12 -34.04
CA ASN A 116 17.06 12.18 -34.93
C ASN A 116 16.71 12.28 -36.43
N VAL A 117 15.45 12.52 -36.73
CA VAL A 117 14.91 12.76 -38.08
C VAL A 117 14.27 14.14 -38.11
N ASN A 118 14.11 14.73 -39.30
CA ASN A 118 13.63 16.12 -39.44
C ASN A 118 12.25 16.31 -38.81
N SER A 119 11.33 15.38 -39.06
CA SER A 119 10.01 15.34 -38.44
C SER A 119 9.50 13.90 -38.38
N THR A 120 8.71 13.58 -37.36
CA THR A 120 8.05 12.28 -37.23
C THR A 120 6.71 12.38 -36.51
N LYS A 121 5.73 11.63 -37.01
CA LYS A 121 4.39 11.51 -36.42
C LYS A 121 4.41 10.61 -35.18
N ILE A 122 3.54 10.90 -34.22
CA ILE A 122 3.34 10.06 -33.03
C ILE A 122 2.02 9.30 -33.17
N TRP A 123 2.05 7.99 -32.93
CA TRP A 123 0.95 7.06 -33.19
C TRP A 123 0.20 6.70 -31.90
N LYS A 124 -1.11 6.46 -31.97
CA LYS A 124 -1.90 6.02 -30.80
C LYS A 124 -1.57 4.59 -30.38
N SER A 125 -1.17 3.73 -31.32
CA SER A 125 -0.70 2.37 -31.06
C SER A 125 0.61 2.07 -31.81
N ALA A 126 1.25 0.94 -31.47
CA ALA A 126 2.48 0.49 -32.12
C ALA A 126 2.21 -0.14 -33.51
N ASP A 127 1.50 0.60 -34.36
CA ASP A 127 1.14 0.21 -35.72
C ASP A 127 1.18 1.45 -36.62
N SER A 128 1.77 1.30 -37.82
CA SER A 128 1.86 2.37 -38.83
C SER A 128 0.55 2.59 -39.61
N SER A 129 -0.49 1.81 -39.34
CA SER A 129 -1.86 2.08 -39.81
C SER A 129 -2.72 2.78 -38.76
N SER A 130 -2.23 2.94 -37.53
CA SER A 130 -3.04 3.49 -36.43
C SER A 130 -3.29 4.99 -36.58
N LYS A 131 -4.31 5.53 -35.90
CA LYS A 131 -4.51 6.98 -35.89
C LYS A 131 -3.31 7.67 -35.18
N THR A 132 -2.88 8.81 -35.70
CA THR A 132 -1.86 9.63 -35.04
C THR A 132 -2.44 10.40 -33.86
N LEU A 133 -1.59 10.77 -32.90
CA LEU A 133 -1.96 11.70 -31.85
C LEU A 133 -2.24 13.08 -32.46
N GLN A 134 -3.21 13.76 -31.88
CA GLN A 134 -3.66 15.08 -32.28
C GLN A 134 -3.69 16.01 -31.07
N SER A 135 -3.44 17.30 -31.31
CA SER A 135 -3.75 18.39 -30.39
C SER A 135 -4.78 19.27 -31.10
N GLY A 136 -6.01 19.30 -30.59
CA GLY A 136 -7.16 19.79 -31.35
C GLY A 136 -7.33 19.01 -32.67
N LYS A 137 -7.48 19.74 -33.79
CA LYS A 137 -7.63 19.15 -35.13
C LYS A 137 -6.29 18.84 -35.84
N LYS A 138 -5.13 19.17 -35.23
CA LYS A 138 -3.81 19.04 -35.87
C LYS A 138 -3.05 17.82 -35.36
N ASN A 139 -2.41 17.09 -36.27
CA ASN A 139 -1.54 15.96 -35.92
C ASN A 139 -0.29 16.43 -35.17
N ILE A 140 0.03 15.74 -34.08
CA ILE A 140 1.25 15.97 -33.32
C ILE A 140 2.45 15.39 -34.08
N THR A 141 3.46 16.23 -34.31
CA THR A 141 4.75 15.84 -34.87
C THR A 141 5.87 16.28 -33.93
N LEU A 142 6.90 15.45 -33.82
CA LEU A 142 8.13 15.81 -33.14
C LEU A 142 9.23 16.01 -34.18
N LYS A 143 9.98 17.10 -34.04
CA LYS A 143 11.09 17.51 -34.90
C LYS A 143 12.42 17.07 -34.30
N ARG A 144 13.46 17.12 -35.13
CA ARG A 144 14.85 16.85 -34.71
C ARG A 144 15.17 17.60 -33.42
N THR A 145 15.92 16.95 -32.52
CA THR A 145 16.33 17.41 -31.18
C THR A 145 15.26 17.37 -30.09
N ASN A 146 13.95 17.29 -30.41
CA ASN A 146 12.92 17.18 -29.37
C ASN A 146 13.23 16.01 -28.43
N LYS A 147 13.25 16.29 -27.12
CA LYS A 147 13.54 15.30 -26.08
C LYS A 147 12.27 14.53 -25.73
N VAL A 148 12.40 13.21 -25.62
CA VAL A 148 11.32 12.30 -25.24
C VAL A 148 11.78 11.36 -24.14
N GLN A 149 10.89 11.02 -23.22
CA GLN A 149 11.07 9.93 -22.27
C GLN A 149 10.53 8.64 -22.89
N ILE A 150 11.33 7.58 -22.96
CA ILE A 150 10.93 6.24 -23.38
C ILE A 150 10.37 5.52 -22.15
N VAL A 151 9.09 5.20 -22.20
CA VAL A 151 8.32 4.59 -21.11
C VAL A 151 8.26 3.08 -21.26
N SER A 152 8.12 2.57 -22.49
CA SER A 152 8.13 1.14 -22.78
C SER A 152 8.51 0.86 -24.24
N GLU A 153 8.74 -0.42 -24.55
CA GLU A 153 9.12 -0.87 -25.89
C GLU A 153 8.20 -2.01 -26.36
N LYS A 154 7.92 -2.06 -27.66
CA LYS A 154 7.16 -3.16 -28.28
C LYS A 154 7.79 -3.54 -29.62
N LEU A 155 7.88 -4.84 -29.89
CA LEU A 155 8.27 -5.35 -31.21
C LEU A 155 6.99 -5.80 -31.94
N VAL A 156 6.66 -5.16 -33.05
CA VAL A 156 5.47 -5.48 -33.86
C VAL A 156 5.93 -5.64 -35.30
N LYS A 157 5.62 -6.78 -35.94
CA LYS A 157 6.01 -7.09 -37.33
C LYS A 157 7.51 -6.78 -37.60
N ASN A 158 8.39 -7.21 -36.69
CA ASN A 158 9.85 -7.01 -36.75
C ASN A 158 10.32 -5.52 -36.70
N VAL A 159 9.42 -4.58 -36.41
CA VAL A 159 9.71 -3.17 -36.16
C VAL A 159 9.62 -2.89 -34.66
N LYS A 160 10.69 -2.29 -34.11
CA LYS A 160 10.72 -1.92 -32.70
C LYS A 160 10.15 -0.51 -32.52
N TRP A 161 9.19 -0.39 -31.61
CA TRP A 161 8.48 0.82 -31.24
C TRP A 161 8.80 1.20 -29.80
N TYR A 162 8.90 2.49 -29.54
CA TYR A 162 8.95 3.05 -28.20
C TYR A 162 7.60 3.70 -27.90
N LYS A 163 7.03 3.42 -26.74
CA LYS A 163 6.02 4.30 -26.13
C LYS A 163 6.77 5.43 -25.45
N VAL A 164 6.51 6.66 -25.86
CA VAL A 164 7.19 7.85 -25.38
C VAL A 164 6.25 8.79 -24.66
N SER A 165 6.77 9.49 -23.66
CA SER A 165 6.15 10.62 -22.97
C SER A 165 6.91 11.90 -23.30
N PHE A 166 6.20 12.97 -23.58
CA PHE A 166 6.77 14.28 -23.94
C PHE A 166 5.75 15.38 -23.68
N SER A 167 6.20 16.64 -23.59
CA SER A 167 5.33 17.79 -23.38
C SER A 167 5.41 18.76 -24.56
N LEU A 168 4.27 19.32 -24.95
CA LEU A 168 4.15 20.40 -25.94
C LEU A 168 3.31 21.51 -25.33
N SER A 169 3.86 22.73 -25.26
CA SER A 169 3.19 23.90 -24.67
C SER A 169 2.58 23.63 -23.30
N GLY A 170 3.32 22.93 -22.42
CA GLY A 170 2.87 22.56 -21.07
C GLY A 170 2.03 21.26 -20.99
N THR A 171 1.40 20.84 -22.07
CA THR A 171 0.54 19.63 -22.09
C THR A 171 1.36 18.36 -22.29
N ALA A 172 1.15 17.36 -21.42
CA ALA A 172 1.81 16.05 -21.51
C ALA A 172 1.08 15.10 -22.45
N TYR A 173 1.82 14.44 -23.34
CA TYR A 173 1.32 13.45 -24.28
C TYR A 173 2.06 12.12 -24.15
N LYS A 174 1.35 11.01 -24.42
CA LYS A 174 1.93 9.66 -24.51
C LYS A 174 1.51 8.98 -25.79
N GLY A 175 2.46 8.47 -26.56
CA GLY A 175 2.18 7.76 -27.81
C GLY A 175 3.35 6.92 -28.29
N TYR A 176 3.24 6.36 -29.49
CA TYR A 176 4.21 5.42 -30.05
C TYR A 176 5.01 6.03 -31.20
N ILE A 177 6.29 5.73 -31.21
CA ILE A 177 7.25 6.16 -32.22
C ILE A 177 8.17 5.00 -32.61
N LYS A 178 8.60 4.94 -33.87
CA LYS A 178 9.58 3.94 -34.32
C LYS A 178 10.92 4.21 -33.63
N SER A 179 11.49 3.18 -33.02
CA SER A 179 12.78 3.24 -32.30
C SER A 179 13.93 3.87 -33.09
N LYS A 180 13.97 3.65 -34.41
CA LYS A 180 14.98 4.20 -35.33
C LYS A 180 14.95 5.73 -35.43
N ASN A 181 13.81 6.36 -35.15
CA ASN A 181 13.61 7.81 -35.18
C ASN A 181 14.01 8.50 -33.87
N VAL A 182 14.51 7.73 -32.89
CA VAL A 182 14.90 8.22 -31.57
C VAL A 182 16.37 7.87 -31.31
N TYR A 183 17.18 8.89 -31.06
CA TYR A 183 18.56 8.77 -30.59
C TYR A 183 18.59 8.64 -29.07
N LEU A 184 19.13 7.53 -28.57
CA LEU A 184 19.20 7.25 -27.14
C LEU A 184 20.28 8.09 -26.45
N LEU A 185 19.91 8.70 -25.32
CA LEU A 185 20.84 9.40 -24.45
C LEU A 185 21.41 8.40 -23.43
N ALA A 186 22.54 7.77 -23.78
CA ALA A 186 23.14 6.64 -23.05
C ALA A 186 24.47 6.97 -22.35
N GLU A 187 24.71 8.24 -21.99
CA GLU A 187 26.01 8.78 -21.54
C GLU A 187 26.67 8.06 -20.35
N LYS A 188 25.88 7.44 -19.46
CA LYS A 188 26.40 6.67 -18.31
C LYS A 188 26.32 5.14 -18.49
N GLY A 189 25.98 4.68 -19.70
CA GLY A 189 25.61 3.31 -20.00
C GLY A 189 24.17 2.99 -19.59
N LEU A 190 23.42 2.25 -20.41
CA LEU A 190 22.04 1.83 -20.09
C LEU A 190 21.95 0.29 -19.99
N PRO A 191 21.34 -0.26 -18.94
CA PRO A 191 21.17 -1.71 -18.82
C PRO A 191 20.17 -2.24 -19.87
N ALA A 192 20.47 -3.40 -20.44
CA ALA A 192 19.64 -4.05 -21.44
C ALA A 192 19.72 -5.58 -21.31
N ILE A 193 18.71 -6.26 -21.85
CA ILE A 193 18.69 -7.72 -21.94
C ILE A 193 18.50 -8.18 -23.38
N MET A 194 19.10 -9.31 -23.73
CA MET A 194 18.82 -10.01 -24.98
C MET A 194 17.41 -10.60 -25.00
N LYS A 195 16.66 -10.32 -26.07
CA LYS A 195 15.30 -10.85 -26.35
C LYS A 195 15.29 -11.93 -27.44
N THR A 196 16.45 -12.48 -27.79
CA THR A 196 16.55 -13.55 -28.79
C THR A 196 16.19 -14.92 -28.22
N THR A 197 15.72 -15.82 -29.08
CA THR A 197 15.43 -17.23 -28.74
C THR A 197 16.68 -18.12 -28.76
N LYS A 198 17.69 -17.72 -29.53
CA LYS A 198 18.99 -18.40 -29.68
C LYS A 198 20.13 -17.43 -29.36
N SER A 199 21.31 -17.98 -29.04
CA SER A 199 22.53 -17.19 -28.90
C SER A 199 22.91 -16.55 -30.25
N ILE A 200 23.40 -15.32 -30.22
CA ILE A 200 23.77 -14.59 -31.45
C ILE A 200 25.23 -14.12 -31.38
N PRO A 201 25.89 -13.86 -32.52
CA PRO A 201 27.22 -13.28 -32.51
C PRO A 201 27.21 -11.85 -31.96
N LEU A 202 28.27 -11.46 -31.24
CA LEU A 202 28.59 -10.05 -31.02
C LEU A 202 29.35 -9.52 -32.24
N TYR A 203 28.86 -8.45 -32.87
CA TYR A 203 29.48 -7.90 -34.10
C TYR A 203 30.46 -6.78 -33.80
N LYS A 204 31.58 -6.69 -34.54
CA LYS A 204 32.57 -5.61 -34.38
C LYS A 204 32.04 -4.25 -34.87
N LYS A 205 31.21 -4.25 -35.93
CA LYS A 205 30.69 -3.03 -36.57
C LYS A 205 29.18 -3.16 -36.80
N ALA A 206 28.45 -2.05 -36.68
CA ALA A 206 27.02 -1.99 -36.99
C ALA A 206 26.74 -2.41 -38.44
N GLY A 207 25.78 -3.32 -38.64
CA GLY A 207 25.36 -3.77 -39.97
C GLY A 207 26.33 -4.68 -40.73
N LYS A 208 27.44 -5.11 -40.14
CA LYS A 208 28.42 -6.01 -40.77
C LYS A 208 28.42 -7.39 -40.10
N LYS A 209 28.81 -8.43 -40.83
CA LYS A 209 28.86 -9.83 -40.34
C LYS A 209 30.12 -10.17 -39.54
N THR A 210 31.11 -9.27 -39.48
CA THR A 210 32.37 -9.49 -38.76
C THR A 210 32.14 -9.56 -37.25
N VAL A 211 32.58 -10.66 -36.63
CA VAL A 211 32.31 -10.98 -35.22
C VAL A 211 33.46 -10.62 -34.30
N VAL A 212 33.16 -10.30 -33.04
CA VAL A 212 34.16 -10.14 -31.98
C VAL A 212 34.72 -11.53 -31.64
N ARG A 213 36.04 -11.61 -31.44
CA ARG A 213 36.74 -12.83 -31.01
C ARG A 213 37.53 -12.52 -29.73
N SER A 214 37.59 -13.48 -28.82
CA SER A 214 38.41 -13.42 -27.59
C SER A 214 39.18 -14.72 -27.48
N LYS A 215 40.53 -14.65 -27.45
CA LYS A 215 41.44 -15.82 -27.54
C LYS A 215 41.07 -16.77 -28.70
N GLY A 216 40.94 -16.23 -29.92
CA GLY A 216 40.58 -16.98 -31.13
C GLY A 216 39.11 -17.43 -31.25
N LYS A 217 38.40 -17.59 -30.13
CA LYS A 217 37.00 -18.05 -30.09
C LYS A 217 36.00 -16.92 -30.40
N LYS A 218 34.96 -17.23 -31.16
CA LYS A 218 33.86 -16.32 -31.48
C LYS A 218 33.08 -15.96 -30.22
N VAL A 219 32.95 -14.66 -29.95
CA VAL A 219 32.12 -14.18 -28.85
C VAL A 219 30.65 -14.29 -29.23
N SER A 220 29.96 -15.20 -28.56
CA SER A 220 28.51 -15.42 -28.68
C SER A 220 27.81 -14.82 -27.47
N ILE A 221 26.73 -14.09 -27.72
CA ILE A 221 25.86 -13.51 -26.72
C ILE A 221 24.75 -14.52 -26.42
N PRO A 222 24.69 -15.10 -25.21
CA PRO A 222 23.63 -16.02 -24.82
C PRO A 222 22.25 -15.34 -24.86
N LYS A 223 21.20 -16.16 -25.06
CA LYS A 223 19.82 -15.71 -24.87
C LYS A 223 19.63 -15.17 -23.46
N LYS A 224 18.84 -14.11 -23.31
CA LYS A 224 18.57 -13.43 -22.02
C LYS A 224 19.83 -12.92 -21.29
N LEU A 225 20.99 -12.79 -21.96
CA LEU A 225 22.16 -12.16 -21.35
C LEU A 225 21.90 -10.67 -21.11
N GLU A 226 22.37 -10.18 -19.97
CA GLU A 226 22.42 -8.76 -19.63
C GLU A 226 23.63 -8.07 -20.25
N LEU A 227 23.41 -6.88 -20.76
CA LEU A 227 24.36 -6.06 -21.50
C LEU A 227 24.27 -4.63 -20.99
N THR A 228 25.34 -3.86 -21.13
CA THR A 228 25.28 -2.40 -20.97
C THR A 228 25.36 -1.76 -22.35
N ILE A 229 24.32 -1.02 -22.72
CA ILE A 229 24.31 -0.15 -23.90
C ILE A 229 25.27 1.00 -23.65
N THR A 230 26.21 1.21 -24.55
CA THR A 230 27.18 2.30 -24.50
C THR A 230 26.98 3.32 -25.61
N GLY A 231 26.02 3.08 -26.51
CA GLY A 231 25.75 3.97 -27.64
C GLY A 231 24.91 3.28 -28.71
N GLN A 232 24.88 3.88 -29.90
CA GLN A 232 24.06 3.41 -31.02
C GLN A 232 24.59 3.91 -32.35
N LYS A 233 24.24 3.22 -33.44
CA LYS A 233 24.57 3.60 -34.82
C LYS A 233 23.48 3.16 -35.79
N LEU A 234 23.20 3.98 -36.80
CA LEU A 234 22.37 3.58 -37.94
C LEU A 234 23.28 2.99 -39.03
N ALA A 235 22.87 1.86 -39.61
CA ALA A 235 23.53 1.26 -40.77
C ALA A 235 22.46 0.68 -41.70
N ALA A 236 22.46 1.09 -42.97
CA ALA A 236 21.46 0.72 -43.97
C ALA A 236 20.00 0.87 -43.46
N GLY A 237 19.69 2.03 -42.86
CA GLY A 237 18.36 2.35 -42.32
C GLY A 237 17.93 1.56 -41.08
N LYS A 238 18.79 0.68 -40.54
CA LYS A 238 18.53 -0.14 -39.34
C LYS A 238 19.34 0.37 -38.15
N LYS A 239 18.71 0.35 -36.97
CA LYS A 239 19.33 0.76 -35.71
C LYS A 239 20.09 -0.41 -35.08
N TYR A 240 21.36 -0.16 -34.77
CA TYR A 240 22.24 -1.05 -34.02
C TYR A 240 22.64 -0.37 -32.72
N ILE A 241 22.74 -1.16 -31.67
CA ILE A 241 23.06 -0.71 -30.32
C ILE A 241 24.48 -1.18 -30.02
N ALA A 242 25.33 -0.24 -29.60
CA ALA A 242 26.66 -0.55 -29.09
C ALA A 242 26.50 -1.05 -27.64
N VAL A 243 27.12 -2.17 -27.33
CA VAL A 243 27.00 -2.84 -26.03
C VAL A 243 28.36 -3.24 -25.50
N LYS A 244 28.49 -3.29 -24.17
CA LYS A 244 29.57 -3.97 -23.44
C LYS A 244 29.00 -5.11 -22.60
N MET A 245 29.76 -6.20 -22.48
CA MET A 245 29.42 -7.37 -21.65
C MET A 245 30.68 -8.04 -21.11
N VAL A 246 30.55 -8.84 -20.05
CA VAL A 246 31.63 -9.71 -19.57
C VAL A 246 31.57 -11.05 -20.31
N TYR A 247 32.70 -11.48 -20.86
CA TYR A 247 32.91 -12.76 -21.52
C TYR A 247 34.23 -13.36 -21.03
N ASN A 248 34.19 -14.56 -20.43
CA ASN A 248 35.36 -15.22 -19.83
C ASN A 248 36.16 -14.29 -18.90
N LYS A 249 35.46 -13.65 -17.94
CA LYS A 249 36.02 -12.69 -16.97
C LYS A 249 36.63 -11.41 -17.57
N LYS A 250 36.50 -11.16 -18.89
CA LYS A 250 36.96 -9.92 -19.55
C LYS A 250 35.80 -9.13 -20.15
N THR A 251 35.90 -7.80 -20.13
CA THR A 251 34.93 -6.93 -20.79
C THR A 251 35.17 -6.91 -22.30
N VAL A 252 34.13 -7.21 -23.09
CA VAL A 252 34.12 -7.13 -24.55
C VAL A 252 33.07 -6.12 -25.02
N LYS A 253 33.34 -5.41 -26.12
CA LYS A 253 32.47 -4.39 -26.72
C LYS A 253 32.09 -4.79 -28.15
N GLY A 254 30.88 -4.45 -28.59
CA GLY A 254 30.44 -4.67 -29.96
C GLY A 254 29.04 -4.15 -30.23
N TYR A 255 28.42 -4.63 -31.31
CA TYR A 255 27.11 -4.19 -31.78
C TYR A 255 26.12 -5.34 -31.87
N VAL A 256 24.86 -5.03 -31.58
CA VAL A 256 23.69 -5.89 -31.77
C VAL A 256 22.58 -5.10 -32.46
N ALA A 257 21.71 -5.78 -33.21
CA ALA A 257 20.54 -5.12 -33.79
C ALA A 257 19.57 -4.69 -32.67
N ASP A 258 19.01 -3.48 -32.75
CA ASP A 258 18.13 -2.91 -31.72
C ASP A 258 16.92 -3.80 -31.40
N LYS A 259 16.37 -4.47 -32.42
CA LYS A 259 15.26 -5.43 -32.28
C LYS A 259 15.57 -6.64 -31.38
N ASN A 260 16.85 -6.97 -31.19
CA ASN A 260 17.29 -8.15 -30.44
C ASN A 260 17.47 -7.87 -28.95
N ILE A 261 17.37 -6.61 -28.53
CA ILE A 261 17.53 -6.21 -27.14
C ILE A 261 16.29 -5.46 -26.64
N ALA A 262 16.08 -5.50 -25.33
CA ALA A 262 15.15 -4.61 -24.64
C ALA A 262 15.91 -3.85 -23.56
N PHE A 263 15.54 -2.59 -23.35
CA PHE A 263 15.98 -1.81 -22.20
C PHE A 263 15.46 -2.46 -20.93
N GLN A 264 16.31 -2.44 -19.92
CA GLN A 264 15.93 -2.74 -18.56
C GLN A 264 15.45 -1.44 -17.89
N ILE A 265 14.19 -1.07 -18.20
CA ILE A 265 13.55 0.14 -17.66
C ILE A 265 12.91 -0.23 -16.32
N VAL A 266 13.26 0.51 -15.26
CA VAL A 266 12.45 0.54 -14.04
C VAL A 266 11.43 1.64 -14.24
N THR A 267 10.15 1.27 -14.34
CA THR A 267 9.08 2.26 -14.23
C THR A 267 9.10 2.80 -12.82
N ASP A 268 9.25 4.11 -12.65
CA ASP A 268 8.69 4.75 -11.47
C ASP A 268 7.20 4.40 -11.51
N GLU A 269 6.77 3.62 -10.52
CA GLU A 269 5.36 3.51 -10.19
C GLU A 269 5.04 4.88 -9.58
N ASN A 270 4.97 5.90 -10.45
CA ASN A 270 4.43 7.20 -10.10
C ASN A 270 3.15 6.89 -9.35
N ILE A 271 3.01 7.53 -8.20
CA ILE A 271 1.75 7.63 -7.48
C ILE A 271 0.71 7.88 -8.59
N ALA A 272 -0.08 6.86 -8.94
CA ALA A 272 -1.47 7.18 -9.20
C ALA A 272 -1.80 7.94 -7.93
N THR A 273 -1.94 9.27 -8.03
CA THR A 273 -2.66 10.06 -7.03
C THR A 273 -3.77 9.12 -6.64
N ALA A 274 -3.67 8.52 -5.45
CA ALA A 274 -4.39 7.30 -5.09
C ALA A 274 -5.77 7.50 -5.64
N THR A 275 -6.16 6.78 -6.72
CA THR A 275 -7.21 7.22 -7.67
C THR A 275 -8.21 7.97 -6.85
N ASP A 276 -8.23 9.31 -6.95
CA ASP A 276 -8.80 10.12 -5.87
C ASP A 276 -10.23 9.64 -5.75
N LEU A 277 -10.51 8.83 -4.71
CA LEU A 277 -11.73 8.06 -4.69
C LEU A 277 -12.86 9.08 -4.73
N SER A 278 -12.65 10.25 -4.12
CA SER A 278 -13.58 11.38 -4.10
C SER A 278 -14.02 11.90 -5.47
N THR A 279 -13.32 11.51 -6.54
CA THR A 279 -13.60 11.91 -7.92
C THR A 279 -14.21 10.79 -8.77
N LEU A 280 -14.33 9.57 -8.23
CA LEU A 280 -14.90 8.44 -8.94
C LEU A 280 -16.42 8.56 -8.99
N SER A 281 -17.00 8.20 -10.15
CA SER A 281 -18.44 7.94 -10.20
C SER A 281 -18.78 6.66 -9.44
N ASP A 282 -20.02 6.52 -8.96
CA ASP A 282 -20.47 5.33 -8.22
C ASP A 282 -20.14 4.00 -8.95
N PRO A 283 -20.40 3.83 -10.26
CA PRO A 283 -19.99 2.61 -10.98
C PRO A 283 -18.48 2.36 -10.97
N GLN A 284 -17.67 3.40 -11.08
CA GLN A 284 -16.20 3.29 -11.03
C GLN A 284 -15.71 2.92 -9.64
N PHE A 285 -16.29 3.52 -8.60
CA PHE A 285 -15.98 3.19 -7.21
C PHE A 285 -16.32 1.72 -6.91
N ARG A 286 -17.52 1.26 -7.28
CA ARG A 286 -17.95 -0.13 -7.08
C ARG A 286 -17.02 -1.12 -7.78
N ALA A 287 -16.66 -0.85 -9.03
CA ALA A 287 -15.71 -1.68 -9.77
C ALA A 287 -14.33 -1.71 -9.10
N ALA A 288 -13.85 -0.57 -8.59
CA ALA A 288 -12.58 -0.48 -7.88
C ALA A 288 -12.60 -1.26 -6.55
N MET A 289 -13.70 -1.26 -5.81
CA MET A 289 -13.83 -2.03 -4.57
C MET A 289 -13.86 -3.55 -4.84
N LEU A 290 -14.53 -3.99 -5.90
CA LEU A 290 -14.49 -5.39 -6.35
C LEU A 290 -13.07 -5.79 -6.78
N GLU A 291 -12.38 -4.96 -7.57
CA GLU A 291 -10.99 -5.21 -7.99
C GLU A 291 -10.02 -5.24 -6.79
N ALA A 292 -10.27 -4.43 -5.76
CA ALA A 292 -9.51 -4.45 -4.53
C ALA A 292 -9.69 -5.75 -3.72
N GLY A 293 -10.75 -6.53 -3.99
CA GLY A 293 -11.00 -7.83 -3.38
C GLY A 293 -12.15 -7.85 -2.37
N PHE A 294 -12.98 -6.82 -2.30
CA PHE A 294 -14.22 -6.89 -1.50
C PHE A 294 -15.26 -7.80 -2.18
N PRO A 295 -15.98 -8.64 -1.41
CA PRO A 295 -17.16 -9.35 -1.92
C PRO A 295 -18.28 -8.37 -2.30
N SER A 296 -19.16 -8.77 -3.23
CA SER A 296 -20.31 -7.98 -3.68
C SER A 296 -21.20 -7.50 -2.53
N SER A 297 -21.35 -8.31 -1.48
CA SER A 297 -22.15 -8.00 -0.28
C SER A 297 -21.66 -6.79 0.54
N TYR A 298 -20.44 -6.31 0.32
CA TYR A 298 -19.90 -5.11 0.98
C TYR A 298 -20.16 -3.84 0.18
N ILE A 299 -20.29 -3.96 -1.15
CA ILE A 299 -20.12 -2.86 -2.10
C ILE A 299 -21.21 -1.80 -1.94
N GLY A 300 -22.45 -2.21 -1.63
CA GLY A 300 -23.57 -1.29 -1.40
C GLY A 300 -23.28 -0.29 -0.28
N ALA A 301 -22.93 -0.79 0.90
CA ALA A 301 -22.65 0.04 2.08
C ALA A 301 -21.39 0.89 1.91
N LEU A 302 -20.33 0.33 1.30
CA LEU A 302 -19.11 1.09 1.01
C LEU A 302 -19.37 2.25 0.04
N ALA A 303 -20.23 2.06 -0.96
CA ALA A 303 -20.59 3.13 -1.89
C ALA A 303 -21.39 4.25 -1.21
N GLN A 304 -22.31 3.91 -0.31
CA GLN A 304 -23.05 4.91 0.49
C GLN A 304 -22.11 5.72 1.38
N LEU A 305 -21.19 5.05 2.07
CA LEU A 305 -20.16 5.71 2.88
C LEU A 305 -19.24 6.59 2.03
N HIS A 306 -18.86 6.13 0.85
CA HIS A 306 -18.03 6.90 -0.06
C HIS A 306 -18.75 8.16 -0.57
N GLN A 307 -20.03 8.05 -0.89
CA GLN A 307 -20.87 9.19 -1.28
C GLN A 307 -20.98 10.22 -0.16
N ALA A 308 -21.16 9.77 1.09
CA ALA A 308 -21.23 10.65 2.26
C ALA A 308 -19.87 11.27 2.61
N TYR A 309 -18.79 10.49 2.46
CA TYR A 309 -17.43 10.86 2.84
C TYR A 309 -16.41 10.56 1.72
N PRO A 310 -16.34 11.41 0.69
CA PRO A 310 -15.56 11.14 -0.52
C PRO A 310 -14.05 10.96 -0.27
N LYS A 311 -13.52 11.57 0.80
CA LYS A 311 -12.09 11.52 1.16
C LYS A 311 -11.70 10.25 1.92
N TRP A 312 -12.65 9.39 2.26
CA TRP A 312 -12.37 8.14 2.95
C TRP A 312 -11.91 7.07 1.96
N SER A 313 -10.98 6.24 2.42
CA SER A 313 -10.41 5.13 1.67
C SER A 313 -10.72 3.81 2.35
N PHE A 314 -11.17 2.84 1.56
CA PHE A 314 -11.56 1.52 2.04
C PHE A 314 -10.61 0.48 1.47
N SER A 315 -10.03 -0.35 2.33
CA SER A 315 -9.10 -1.41 1.93
C SER A 315 -9.53 -2.73 2.55
N PRO A 316 -9.68 -3.81 1.75
CA PRO A 316 -10.02 -5.10 2.30
C PRO A 316 -8.80 -5.70 3.00
N TYR A 317 -8.97 -6.10 4.25
CA TYR A 317 -8.05 -6.97 4.95
C TYR A 317 -8.45 -8.42 4.69
N ILE A 318 -7.87 -9.00 3.64
CA ILE A 318 -8.10 -10.40 3.27
C ILE A 318 -7.46 -11.30 4.34
N THR A 319 -8.28 -11.81 5.26
CA THR A 319 -7.82 -12.58 6.41
C THR A 319 -7.23 -13.94 6.00
N GLY A 320 -7.73 -14.50 4.88
CA GLY A 320 -7.47 -15.87 4.46
C GLY A 320 -8.09 -16.92 5.38
N LEU A 321 -9.04 -16.53 6.24
CA LEU A 321 -9.68 -17.41 7.22
C LEU A 321 -11.10 -17.76 6.79
N ASP A 322 -11.45 -19.02 7.00
CA ASP A 322 -12.81 -19.52 6.85
C ASP A 322 -13.73 -18.97 7.97
N TRP A 323 -14.87 -18.41 7.57
CA TRP A 323 -15.81 -17.76 8.47
C TRP A 323 -16.29 -18.68 9.59
N ASN A 324 -16.77 -19.89 9.26
CA ASN A 324 -17.29 -20.83 10.27
C ASN A 324 -16.19 -21.28 11.24
N THR A 325 -14.96 -21.45 10.73
CA THR A 325 -13.81 -21.73 11.59
C THR A 325 -13.54 -20.60 12.56
N VAL A 326 -13.55 -19.34 12.11
CA VAL A 326 -13.30 -18.18 12.97
C VAL A 326 -14.40 -18.05 14.03
N ILE A 327 -15.67 -18.18 13.64
CA ILE A 327 -16.80 -18.15 14.58
C ILE A 327 -16.63 -19.23 15.65
N SER A 328 -16.34 -20.48 15.27
CA SER A 328 -16.09 -21.55 16.24
C SER A 328 -14.94 -21.24 17.21
N LYS A 329 -13.87 -20.59 16.74
CA LYS A 329 -12.73 -20.20 17.60
C LYS A 329 -13.07 -19.05 18.55
N GLU A 330 -13.90 -18.10 18.11
CA GLU A 330 -14.32 -16.95 18.90
C GLU A 330 -15.51 -17.25 19.83
N SER A 331 -16.29 -18.29 19.56
CA SER A 331 -17.42 -18.74 20.41
C SER A 331 -17.01 -19.65 21.59
N LYS A 332 -15.72 -19.70 21.94
CA LYS A 332 -15.26 -20.45 23.12
C LYS A 332 -15.81 -19.84 24.40
N VAL A 333 -16.21 -20.71 25.33
CA VAL A 333 -16.72 -20.33 26.65
C VAL A 333 -15.68 -19.47 27.39
N GLY A 334 -16.15 -18.34 27.92
CA GLY A 334 -15.32 -17.37 28.65
C GLY A 334 -14.44 -16.45 27.80
N LEU A 335 -14.39 -16.61 26.46
CA LEU A 335 -13.53 -15.78 25.61
C LEU A 335 -14.15 -14.42 25.27
N ASN A 336 -15.34 -14.45 24.65
CA ASN A 336 -16.11 -13.25 24.33
C ASN A 336 -17.22 -13.09 25.36
N LEU A 337 -17.21 -11.95 26.06
CA LEU A 337 -18.13 -11.66 27.15
C LEU A 337 -19.14 -10.59 26.75
N ILE A 338 -20.31 -10.66 27.36
CA ILE A 338 -21.40 -9.70 27.19
C ILE A 338 -22.15 -9.51 28.52
N SER A 339 -22.83 -8.37 28.68
CA SER A 339 -23.60 -8.08 29.89
C SER A 339 -24.71 -9.12 30.11
N ASN A 340 -24.82 -9.64 31.34
CA ASN A 340 -25.85 -10.58 31.76
C ASN A 340 -27.27 -9.98 31.67
N ALA A 341 -27.38 -8.65 31.63
CA ALA A 341 -28.64 -7.94 31.47
C ALA A 341 -29.23 -8.03 30.04
N LYS A 342 -28.46 -8.50 29.04
CA LYS A 342 -28.99 -8.75 27.69
C LYS A 342 -29.98 -9.91 27.68
N SER A 343 -30.83 -9.98 26.66
CA SER A 343 -31.77 -11.10 26.46
C SER A 343 -31.04 -12.42 26.16
N ALA A 344 -31.79 -13.51 26.22
CA ALA A 344 -31.24 -14.86 26.19
C ALA A 344 -30.46 -15.19 24.92
N GLU A 345 -30.87 -14.66 23.75
CA GLU A 345 -30.21 -14.95 22.47
C GLU A 345 -28.80 -14.36 22.35
N TRP A 346 -28.46 -13.34 23.15
CA TRP A 346 -27.12 -12.79 23.21
C TRP A 346 -26.16 -13.62 24.05
N LYS A 347 -26.68 -14.54 24.87
CA LYS A 347 -25.93 -15.23 25.92
C LYS A 347 -25.83 -16.72 25.62
N SER A 348 -24.63 -17.28 25.76
CA SER A 348 -24.38 -18.69 25.44
C SER A 348 -25.03 -19.64 26.45
N LYS A 349 -25.66 -20.71 25.93
CA LYS A 349 -26.12 -21.86 26.73
C LYS A 349 -25.19 -23.08 26.61
N ALA A 350 -23.99 -22.91 26.06
CA ALA A 350 -23.01 -23.98 25.97
C ALA A 350 -22.63 -24.52 27.37
N ALA A 351 -22.18 -25.77 27.43
CA ALA A 351 -21.68 -26.36 28.66
C ALA A 351 -20.58 -25.47 29.29
N GLY A 352 -20.74 -25.11 30.56
CA GLY A 352 -19.85 -24.17 31.26
C GLY A 352 -20.21 -22.68 31.13
N ALA A 353 -21.17 -22.31 30.28
CA ALA A 353 -21.70 -20.94 30.19
C ALA A 353 -23.08 -20.76 30.86
N TYR A 354 -23.83 -21.84 31.05
CA TYR A 354 -25.19 -21.83 31.59
C TYR A 354 -25.45 -23.08 32.44
N ASN A 355 -26.10 -22.88 33.58
CA ASN A 355 -26.58 -23.95 34.44
C ASN A 355 -28.07 -24.18 34.14
N ALA A 356 -28.38 -25.32 33.50
CA ALA A 356 -29.74 -25.69 33.13
C ALA A 356 -30.64 -26.01 34.33
N THR A 357 -30.06 -26.51 35.44
CA THR A 357 -30.80 -26.82 36.66
C THR A 357 -31.29 -25.57 37.37
N THR A 358 -30.44 -24.54 37.47
CA THR A 358 -30.79 -23.29 38.16
C THR A 358 -31.35 -22.21 37.23
N GLY A 359 -31.30 -22.45 35.92
CA GLY A 359 -31.69 -21.48 34.90
C GLY A 359 -30.78 -20.24 34.80
N LYS A 360 -29.53 -20.30 35.30
CA LYS A 360 -28.63 -19.13 35.44
C LYS A 360 -27.43 -19.21 34.50
N TYR A 361 -27.03 -18.07 33.94
CA TYR A 361 -25.78 -17.92 33.21
C TYR A 361 -24.60 -17.82 34.17
N ILE A 362 -23.46 -18.39 33.78
CA ILE A 362 -22.23 -18.45 34.57
C ILE A 362 -21.38 -17.19 34.29
N PRO A 363 -21.09 -16.35 35.31
CA PRO A 363 -20.24 -15.18 35.14
C PRO A 363 -18.76 -15.55 34.96
N PHE A 364 -18.04 -14.75 34.17
CA PHE A 364 -16.60 -14.92 33.88
C PHE A 364 -15.76 -13.68 34.23
N ASP A 365 -16.39 -12.52 34.39
CA ASP A 365 -15.75 -11.28 34.85
C ASP A 365 -16.74 -10.51 35.74
N GLY A 366 -16.39 -10.37 37.02
CA GLY A 366 -17.33 -9.95 38.06
C GLY A 366 -18.60 -10.79 38.11
N SER A 367 -19.70 -10.21 38.61
CA SER A 367 -21.01 -10.86 38.68
C SER A 367 -21.90 -10.60 37.45
N THR A 368 -21.45 -9.75 36.52
CA THR A 368 -22.31 -9.17 35.48
C THR A 368 -21.92 -9.52 34.05
N TRP A 369 -20.74 -10.12 33.81
CA TRP A 369 -20.30 -10.49 32.46
C TRP A 369 -20.33 -12.00 32.26
N VAL A 370 -21.07 -12.44 31.24
CA VAL A 370 -21.28 -13.85 30.89
C VAL A 370 -20.83 -14.13 29.46
N THR A 371 -20.68 -15.40 29.10
CA THR A 371 -20.25 -15.79 27.74
C THR A 371 -21.28 -15.37 26.67
N ALA A 372 -20.81 -14.68 25.63
CA ALA A 372 -21.62 -14.32 24.46
C ALA A 372 -22.02 -15.56 23.64
N SER A 373 -23.24 -15.56 23.09
CA SER A 373 -23.71 -16.63 22.21
C SER A 373 -22.97 -16.64 20.86
N GLU A 374 -23.04 -17.75 20.13
CA GLU A 374 -22.53 -17.79 18.75
C GLU A 374 -23.24 -16.76 17.85
N ALA A 375 -24.54 -16.53 18.06
CA ALA A 375 -25.29 -15.51 17.32
C ALA A 375 -24.72 -14.10 17.57
N ALA A 376 -24.41 -13.75 18.83
CA ALA A 376 -23.74 -12.49 19.16
C ALA A 376 -22.35 -12.40 18.52
N VAL A 377 -21.57 -13.50 18.54
CA VAL A 377 -20.25 -13.55 17.89
C VAL A 377 -20.36 -13.31 16.38
N ARG A 378 -21.29 -13.99 15.69
CA ARG A 378 -21.54 -13.78 14.26
C ARG A 378 -21.91 -12.34 13.96
N TYR A 379 -22.83 -11.75 14.73
CA TYR A 379 -23.25 -10.36 14.56
C TYR A 379 -22.07 -9.37 14.67
N TYR A 380 -21.30 -9.41 15.76
CA TYR A 380 -20.19 -8.47 15.98
C TYR A 380 -18.96 -8.71 15.11
N MET A 381 -18.75 -9.96 14.67
CA MET A 381 -17.63 -10.25 13.77
C MET A 381 -17.93 -9.92 12.31
N ASP A 382 -19.20 -9.84 11.89
CA ASP A 382 -19.56 -9.61 10.49
C ASP A 382 -19.37 -8.12 10.16
N PRO A 383 -18.36 -7.74 9.37
CA PRO A 383 -18.04 -6.33 9.19
C PRO A 383 -19.15 -5.55 8.50
N ARG A 384 -20.00 -6.24 7.72
CA ARG A 384 -21.13 -5.67 6.99
C ARG A 384 -22.18 -5.04 7.91
N ASN A 385 -22.31 -5.53 9.15
CA ASN A 385 -23.20 -4.95 10.17
C ASN A 385 -22.82 -3.54 10.61
N PHE A 386 -21.60 -3.09 10.28
CA PHE A 386 -21.03 -1.87 10.83
C PHE A 386 -20.44 -0.96 9.74
N LEU A 387 -20.83 -1.16 8.48
CA LEU A 387 -20.44 -0.28 7.36
C LEU A 387 -21.39 0.93 7.28
N ASP A 388 -21.47 1.67 8.38
CA ASP A 388 -22.23 2.92 8.49
C ASP A 388 -21.32 4.04 9.05
N GLY A 389 -21.80 5.29 9.04
CA GLY A 389 -21.00 6.48 9.39
C GLY A 389 -20.47 6.49 10.83
N ARG A 390 -20.91 5.59 11.69
CA ARG A 390 -20.47 5.43 13.09
C ARG A 390 -19.70 4.13 13.28
N GLY A 391 -20.27 2.99 12.90
CA GLY A 391 -19.73 1.65 13.12
C GLY A 391 -18.39 1.42 12.41
N ILE A 392 -18.15 2.09 11.28
CA ILE A 392 -16.96 1.85 10.46
C ILE A 392 -15.65 2.18 11.17
N PHE A 393 -15.68 3.05 12.19
CA PHE A 393 -14.49 3.45 12.95
C PHE A 393 -13.81 2.32 13.71
N GLN A 394 -14.50 1.19 13.95
CA GLN A 394 -13.82 -0.01 14.48
C GLN A 394 -12.80 -0.60 13.49
N PHE A 395 -12.89 -0.22 12.21
CA PHE A 395 -12.00 -0.62 11.13
C PHE A 395 -11.00 0.48 10.74
N GLU A 396 -10.97 1.63 11.42
CA GLU A 396 -9.99 2.68 11.12
C GLU A 396 -8.57 2.15 11.33
N SER A 397 -7.70 2.37 10.34
CA SER A 397 -6.30 1.99 10.42
C SER A 397 -5.55 2.90 11.39
N LEU A 398 -5.21 2.34 12.55
CA LEU A 398 -4.37 2.96 13.58
C LEU A 398 -2.89 2.96 13.19
N ALA A 399 -2.49 2.29 12.11
CA ALA A 399 -1.13 2.32 11.58
C ALA A 399 -0.86 3.59 10.76
N TYR A 400 0.38 4.08 10.82
CA TYR A 400 0.79 5.25 10.06
C TYR A 400 0.79 4.97 8.55
N ASN A 401 0.00 5.77 7.82
CA ASN A 401 0.00 5.82 6.37
C ASN A 401 0.49 7.19 5.90
N LYS A 402 1.73 7.26 5.43
CA LYS A 402 2.37 8.51 4.96
C LYS A 402 1.69 9.15 3.73
N ILE A 403 0.86 8.40 3.01
CA ILE A 403 0.13 8.91 1.85
C ILE A 403 -1.14 9.63 2.31
N SER A 404 -1.85 9.04 3.26
CA SER A 404 -3.18 9.53 3.71
C SER A 404 -3.11 10.48 4.90
N HIS A 405 -2.11 10.33 5.76
CA HIS A 405 -1.95 11.15 6.94
C HIS A 405 -1.03 12.35 6.65
N THR A 406 -1.58 13.55 6.80
CA THR A 406 -0.90 14.82 6.51
C THR A 406 -0.88 15.70 7.75
N GLN A 407 0.06 16.64 7.80
CA GLN A 407 0.07 17.65 8.87
C GLN A 407 -1.22 18.48 8.87
N SER A 408 -1.79 18.80 7.71
CA SER A 408 -3.06 19.53 7.62
C SER A 408 -4.24 18.76 8.22
N GLY A 409 -4.30 17.44 8.01
CA GLY A 409 -5.32 16.62 8.66
C GLY A 409 -5.16 16.56 10.18
N VAL A 410 -3.92 16.56 10.69
CA VAL A 410 -3.67 16.72 12.13
C VAL A 410 -4.18 18.08 12.61
N GLU A 411 -3.91 19.17 11.88
CA GLU A 411 -4.42 20.50 12.25
C GLU A 411 -5.95 20.56 12.26
N SER A 412 -6.64 19.87 11.35
CA SER A 412 -8.11 19.74 11.39
C SER A 412 -8.56 19.08 12.70
N ILE A 413 -7.94 17.99 13.14
CA ILE A 413 -8.28 17.33 14.41
C ILE A 413 -8.05 18.26 15.60
N LEU A 414 -6.94 19.00 15.58
CA LEU A 414 -6.56 19.92 16.65
C LEU A 414 -7.39 21.20 16.70
N LYS A 415 -8.27 21.49 15.71
CA LYS A 415 -9.17 22.66 15.75
C LYS A 415 -9.90 22.75 17.09
N ASN A 416 -10.06 23.99 17.57
CA ASN A 416 -10.67 24.32 18.86
C ASN A 416 -9.95 23.71 20.08
N THR A 417 -8.63 23.56 20.00
CA THR A 417 -7.79 23.14 21.14
C THR A 417 -6.60 24.10 21.32
N PRO A 418 -5.97 24.11 22.51
CA PRO A 418 -4.75 24.90 22.76
C PRO A 418 -3.56 24.51 21.88
N MET A 419 -3.64 23.39 21.15
CA MET A 419 -2.59 22.91 20.26
C MET A 419 -2.75 23.38 18.81
N HIS A 420 -3.93 23.88 18.41
CA HIS A 420 -4.22 24.24 17.03
C HIS A 420 -3.30 25.34 16.51
N ASN A 421 -2.55 25.06 15.43
CA ASN A 421 -1.58 25.99 14.85
C ASN A 421 -0.54 26.55 15.85
N LYS A 422 -0.42 25.97 17.06
CA LYS A 422 0.51 26.43 18.10
C LYS A 422 1.85 25.73 18.00
N THR A 423 2.90 26.49 18.34
CA THR A 423 4.26 26.00 18.45
C THR A 423 4.66 25.82 19.91
N PHE A 424 5.65 24.96 20.15
CA PHE A 424 6.34 24.84 21.43
C PHE A 424 7.84 24.69 21.19
N SER A 425 8.63 25.14 22.16
CA SER A 425 10.08 24.97 22.17
C SER A 425 10.48 23.70 22.90
N TYR A 426 11.55 23.04 22.45
CA TYR A 426 12.11 21.85 23.06
C TYR A 426 13.63 21.76 22.79
N PRO A 427 14.42 21.17 23.71
CA PRO A 427 15.82 20.84 23.43
C PRO A 427 15.88 19.67 22.45
N ASP A 428 16.67 19.81 21.37
CA ASP A 428 16.91 18.73 20.43
C ASP A 428 17.85 17.68 21.01
N ASP A 429 17.43 16.41 21.01
CA ASP A 429 18.18 15.32 21.62
C ASP A 429 19.54 15.03 20.92
N VAL A 430 19.77 15.53 19.70
CA VAL A 430 21.01 15.33 18.94
C VAL A 430 21.96 16.50 19.07
N THR A 431 21.45 17.73 18.88
CA THR A 431 22.28 18.94 18.87
C THR A 431 22.32 19.66 20.21
N ASN A 432 21.47 19.27 21.16
CA ASN A 432 21.27 19.94 22.46
C ASN A 432 20.94 21.44 22.33
N THR A 433 20.41 21.86 21.19
CA THR A 433 19.98 23.23 20.92
C THR A 433 18.46 23.34 21.01
N THR A 434 17.96 24.47 21.49
CA THR A 434 16.52 24.73 21.54
C THR A 434 15.96 24.89 20.12
N LYS A 435 15.02 24.02 19.75
CA LYS A 435 14.23 24.10 18.52
C LYS A 435 12.79 24.45 18.84
N SER A 436 12.05 24.90 17.83
CA SER A 436 10.61 25.14 17.91
C SER A 436 9.88 24.40 16.80
N MET A 437 8.71 23.83 17.12
CA MET A 437 7.86 23.16 16.13
C MET A 437 6.39 23.26 16.50
N LYS A 438 5.50 23.07 15.51
CA LYS A 438 4.06 22.95 15.78
C LYS A 438 3.73 21.61 16.46
N TYR A 439 2.66 21.59 17.27
CA TYR A 439 2.11 20.34 17.79
C TYR A 439 1.74 19.35 16.67
N SER A 440 1.15 19.83 15.57
CA SER A 440 0.86 19.00 14.40
C SER A 440 2.11 18.33 13.82
N GLN A 441 3.24 19.04 13.76
CA GLN A 441 4.52 18.47 13.32
C GLN A 441 5.06 17.44 14.31
N ALA A 442 4.86 17.65 15.62
CA ALA A 442 5.28 16.69 16.64
C ALA A 442 4.50 15.37 16.52
N PHE A 443 3.19 15.42 16.27
CA PHE A 443 2.40 14.22 16.00
C PHE A 443 2.83 13.51 14.71
N MET A 444 3.16 14.26 13.64
CA MET A 444 3.71 13.66 12.43
C MET A 444 5.05 12.97 12.67
N ALA A 445 5.95 13.59 13.45
CA ALA A 445 7.23 12.97 13.85
C ALA A 445 7.02 11.74 14.73
N ALA A 446 6.05 11.79 15.65
CA ALA A 446 5.64 10.66 16.47
C ALA A 446 5.16 9.49 15.61
N ALA A 447 4.39 9.77 14.55
CA ALA A 447 3.94 8.77 13.61
C ALA A 447 5.07 8.15 12.77
N ASP A 448 5.97 8.97 12.21
CA ASP A 448 7.15 8.49 11.47
C ASP A 448 8.04 7.59 12.36
N THR A 449 8.13 7.88 13.66
CA THR A 449 8.96 7.14 14.61
C THR A 449 8.30 5.86 15.13
N SER A 450 7.02 5.96 15.52
CA SER A 450 6.31 4.87 16.20
C SER A 450 5.59 3.92 15.25
N GLY A 451 5.31 4.33 14.02
CA GLY A 451 4.43 3.59 13.10
C GLY A 451 2.93 3.75 13.40
N VAL A 452 2.54 4.62 14.34
CA VAL A 452 1.14 4.87 14.72
C VAL A 452 0.55 6.06 13.96
N SER A 453 -0.74 6.00 13.64
CA SER A 453 -1.47 7.09 12.97
C SER A 453 -1.37 8.40 13.77
N PRO A 454 -0.91 9.52 13.17
CA PRO A 454 -0.88 10.81 13.83
C PRO A 454 -2.30 11.34 14.10
N TYR A 455 -3.30 10.87 13.35
CA TYR A 455 -4.70 11.21 13.59
C TYR A 455 -5.24 10.52 14.83
N HIS A 456 -4.87 9.25 15.03
CA HIS A 456 -5.18 8.52 16.26
C HIS A 456 -4.47 9.12 17.47
N LEU A 457 -3.18 9.47 17.32
CA LEU A 457 -2.42 10.10 18.40
C LEU A 457 -3.00 11.46 18.79
N ALA A 458 -3.26 12.33 17.82
CA ALA A 458 -3.81 13.66 18.08
C ALA A 458 -5.24 13.60 18.65
N SER A 459 -6.09 12.69 18.15
CA SER A 459 -7.45 12.53 18.67
C SER A 459 -7.46 12.02 20.11
N ARG A 460 -6.59 11.06 20.44
CA ARG A 460 -6.42 10.59 21.81
C ARG A 460 -5.94 11.71 22.72
N VAL A 461 -4.88 12.43 22.37
CA VAL A 461 -4.42 13.58 23.17
C VAL A 461 -5.55 14.59 23.37
N LYS A 462 -6.29 14.93 22.32
CA LYS A 462 -7.44 15.84 22.42
C LYS A 462 -8.46 15.37 23.46
N GLN A 463 -8.79 14.07 23.49
CA GLN A 463 -9.73 13.52 24.47
C GLN A 463 -9.15 13.44 25.88
N GLU A 464 -7.85 13.15 26.00
CA GLU A 464 -7.19 12.83 27.28
C GLU A 464 -6.74 14.05 28.08
N VAL A 465 -6.32 15.14 27.40
CA VAL A 465 -5.68 16.26 28.09
C VAL A 465 -6.23 17.64 27.73
N VAL A 466 -7.15 17.78 26.77
CA VAL A 466 -7.78 19.09 26.48
C VAL A 466 -9.02 19.25 27.37
N ILE A 467 -9.04 20.32 28.17
CA ILE A 467 -10.16 20.64 29.08
C ILE A 467 -11.09 21.65 28.41
N SER A 468 -10.51 22.63 27.72
CA SER A 468 -11.24 23.68 26.98
C SER A 468 -10.42 24.11 25.76
N PRO A 469 -10.97 24.97 24.87
CA PRO A 469 -10.21 25.50 23.74
C PRO A 469 -8.92 26.25 24.12
N THR A 470 -8.77 26.67 25.37
CA THR A 470 -7.63 27.45 25.88
C THR A 470 -6.84 26.75 26.99
N THR A 471 -7.36 25.67 27.59
CA THR A 471 -6.73 24.99 28.75
C THR A 471 -6.51 23.50 28.51
N MET A 472 -5.35 23.00 28.95
CA MET A 472 -5.02 21.57 28.99
C MET A 472 -4.79 21.11 30.43
N SER A 473 -4.82 19.80 30.64
CA SER A 473 -4.55 19.13 31.91
C SER A 473 -3.15 19.45 32.46
N ASP A 474 -3.02 19.43 33.78
CA ASP A 474 -1.76 19.53 34.50
C ASP A 474 -0.73 18.46 34.10
N SER A 475 -1.18 17.34 33.54
CA SER A 475 -0.26 16.31 33.03
C SER A 475 0.63 16.82 31.89
N VAL A 476 0.29 17.94 31.25
CA VAL A 476 1.04 18.54 30.14
C VAL A 476 1.43 20.01 30.37
N SER A 477 1.22 20.56 31.57
CA SER A 477 1.59 21.94 31.90
C SER A 477 3.11 22.12 31.99
N GLY A 478 3.79 21.13 32.56
CA GLY A 478 5.21 21.22 32.91
C GLY A 478 5.48 22.09 34.15
N THR A 479 4.45 22.53 34.86
CA THR A 479 4.54 23.39 36.06
C THR A 479 4.07 22.69 37.33
N ARG A 480 3.67 21.43 37.24
CA ARG A 480 3.18 20.64 38.38
C ARG A 480 4.29 20.42 39.41
N SER A 481 4.04 20.84 40.66
CA SER A 481 4.98 20.68 41.77
C SER A 481 5.47 19.23 41.92
N GLY A 482 6.77 19.05 42.12
CA GLY A 482 7.44 17.74 42.15
C GLY A 482 7.75 17.11 40.78
N TYR A 483 7.18 17.66 39.69
CA TYR A 483 7.36 17.16 38.32
C TYR A 483 7.54 18.31 37.31
N THR A 484 8.11 19.44 37.73
CA THR A 484 8.40 20.58 36.86
C THR A 484 9.24 20.15 35.66
N GLY A 485 8.83 20.55 34.46
CA GLY A 485 9.47 20.18 33.20
C GLY A 485 9.11 18.79 32.68
N ILE A 486 8.27 18.00 33.36
CA ILE A 486 7.82 16.68 32.91
C ILE A 486 6.43 16.78 32.26
N TYR A 487 6.23 16.03 31.18
CA TYR A 487 5.00 16.04 30.38
C TYR A 487 4.51 14.61 30.15
N ASN A 488 3.19 14.41 30.15
CA ASN A 488 2.54 13.14 29.79
C ASN A 488 1.27 13.40 28.97
N PHE A 489 1.41 13.39 27.63
CA PHE A 489 0.30 13.69 26.71
C PHE A 489 -0.72 12.57 26.54
N TYR A 490 -0.42 11.35 27.01
CA TYR A 490 -1.27 10.16 26.79
C TYR A 490 -1.73 9.50 28.09
N ASN A 491 -1.54 10.17 29.24
CA ASN A 491 -1.88 9.66 30.56
C ASN A 491 -1.29 8.25 30.84
N ILE A 492 -0.14 7.92 30.25
CA ILE A 492 0.49 6.61 30.43
C ILE A 492 0.98 6.47 31.87
N GLY A 493 0.55 5.41 32.55
CA GLY A 493 0.86 5.19 33.98
C GLY A 493 -0.07 5.94 34.94
N ALA A 494 -1.05 6.70 34.45
CA ALA A 494 -2.01 7.44 35.28
C ALA A 494 -3.12 6.51 35.82
N THR A 495 -2.78 5.71 36.82
CA THR A 495 -3.74 4.85 37.55
C THR A 495 -4.18 5.53 38.84
N ASN A 496 -5.46 5.42 39.21
CA ASN A 496 -5.96 5.91 40.49
C ASN A 496 -5.46 4.99 41.61
N THR A 497 -4.91 5.58 42.67
CA THR A 497 -4.44 4.87 43.87
C THR A 497 -4.93 5.59 45.12
N THR A 498 -5.10 4.86 46.22
CA THR A 498 -5.56 5.41 47.51
C THR A 498 -4.66 6.55 48.04
N SER A 499 -3.40 6.65 47.60
CA SER A 499 -2.38 7.59 48.10
C SER A 499 -1.92 8.67 47.11
N GLY A 500 -2.54 8.80 45.92
CA GLY A 500 -2.08 9.76 44.91
C GLY A 500 -3.04 9.98 43.75
N SER A 501 -3.05 11.19 43.17
CA SER A 501 -3.85 11.52 41.99
C SER A 501 -3.32 10.81 40.73
N ALA A 502 -4.21 10.38 39.82
CA ALA A 502 -3.83 9.77 38.55
C ALA A 502 -2.78 10.58 37.78
N VAL A 503 -2.88 11.92 37.80
CA VAL A 503 -1.90 12.82 37.17
C VAL A 503 -0.51 12.66 37.79
N ASN A 504 -0.39 12.58 39.12
CA ASN A 504 0.91 12.40 39.78
C ASN A 504 1.53 11.05 39.42
N ASN A 505 0.74 9.98 39.37
CA ASN A 505 1.23 8.66 38.98
C ASN A 505 1.71 8.62 37.52
N GLY A 506 0.97 9.28 36.62
CA GLY A 506 1.37 9.43 35.22
C GLY A 506 2.66 10.24 35.07
N LEU A 507 2.82 11.35 35.81
CA LEU A 507 4.04 12.16 35.76
C LEU A 507 5.25 11.46 36.41
N LYS A 508 5.04 10.68 37.47
CA LYS A 508 6.06 9.82 38.09
C LYS A 508 6.59 8.78 37.11
N TRP A 509 5.69 8.15 36.36
CA TRP A 509 6.09 7.19 35.34
C TRP A 509 6.85 7.87 34.19
N ALA A 510 6.43 9.07 33.81
CA ALA A 510 7.06 9.87 32.76
C ALA A 510 8.44 10.43 33.15
N SER A 511 8.69 10.68 34.43
CA SER A 511 9.94 11.29 34.93
C SER A 511 11.11 10.33 35.07
N THR A 512 10.90 9.02 34.88
CA THR A 512 11.92 7.98 35.12
C THR A 512 11.97 6.93 34.00
N GLY A 513 13.14 6.31 33.83
CA GLY A 513 13.38 5.24 32.85
C GLY A 513 14.08 5.68 31.57
N THR A 514 14.52 4.70 30.77
CA THR A 514 15.32 4.90 29.54
C THR A 514 14.63 4.43 28.26
N SER A 515 13.48 3.76 28.39
CA SER A 515 12.65 3.33 27.26
C SER A 515 11.69 4.44 26.82
N TYR A 516 11.27 4.41 25.54
CA TYR A 516 10.26 5.31 24.99
C TYR A 516 10.61 6.79 25.12
N LEU A 517 11.89 7.15 24.94
CA LEU A 517 12.37 8.52 25.12
C LEU A 517 12.07 9.10 26.51
N ARG A 518 11.97 8.26 27.55
CA ARG A 518 11.94 8.75 28.94
C ARG A 518 13.35 9.13 29.42
N PRO A 519 13.47 10.08 30.37
CA PRO A 519 12.39 10.88 30.95
C PRO A 519 11.75 11.83 29.93
N TRP A 520 10.44 12.07 30.06
CA TRP A 520 9.67 12.97 29.20
C TRP A 520 9.79 14.43 29.65
N ASN A 521 11.03 14.90 29.71
CA ASN A 521 11.43 16.26 30.10
C ASN A 521 11.24 17.32 28.99
N SER A 522 10.51 16.98 27.93
CA SER A 522 10.07 17.92 26.91
C SER A 522 8.76 17.45 26.30
N ARG A 523 7.98 18.38 25.77
CA ARG A 523 6.72 18.07 25.05
C ARG A 523 6.98 17.14 23.86
N TYR A 524 8.08 17.35 23.12
CA TYR A 524 8.47 16.48 22.00
C TYR A 524 8.68 15.03 22.45
N ARG A 525 9.50 14.82 23.50
CA ARG A 525 9.78 13.47 24.02
C ARG A 525 8.53 12.78 24.54
N SER A 526 7.64 13.52 25.21
CA SER A 526 6.36 12.98 25.68
C SER A 526 5.43 12.54 24.54
N ILE A 527 5.28 13.37 23.50
CA ILE A 527 4.46 13.07 22.33
C ILE A 527 5.04 11.90 21.52
N VAL A 528 6.33 11.94 21.17
CA VAL A 528 6.96 10.89 20.37
C VAL A 528 7.14 9.61 21.17
N GLY A 529 7.61 9.71 22.41
CA GLY A 529 7.83 8.60 23.32
C GLY A 529 6.54 7.85 23.65
N GLY A 530 5.48 8.58 24.02
CA GLY A 530 4.17 7.99 24.28
C GLY A 530 3.59 7.29 23.06
N ALA A 531 3.81 7.82 21.85
CA ALA A 531 3.40 7.14 20.62
C ALA A 531 4.14 5.80 20.40
N ILE A 532 5.44 5.72 20.72
CA ILE A 532 6.19 4.45 20.65
C ILE A 532 5.58 3.43 21.62
N TYR A 533 5.26 3.83 22.85
CA TYR A 533 4.62 2.99 23.85
C TYR A 533 3.25 2.47 23.36
N ILE A 534 2.42 3.35 22.78
CA ILE A 534 1.09 2.98 22.24
C ILE A 534 1.23 1.99 21.07
N GLY A 535 2.19 2.20 20.19
CA GLY A 535 2.33 1.40 18.97
C GLY A 535 2.80 -0.03 19.23
N GLU A 536 3.68 -0.24 20.21
CA GLU A 536 4.44 -1.48 20.38
C GLU A 536 3.58 -2.74 20.55
N LYS A 537 2.58 -2.70 21.44
CA LYS A 537 1.86 -3.92 21.86
C LYS A 537 0.91 -4.47 20.80
N TYR A 538 0.22 -3.60 20.07
CA TYR A 538 -0.93 -3.98 19.22
C TYR A 538 -0.75 -3.55 17.77
N ILE A 539 -0.56 -2.24 17.53
CA ILE A 539 -0.54 -1.66 16.18
C ILE A 539 0.66 -2.20 15.38
N ASN A 540 1.85 -2.18 15.96
CA ASN A 540 3.10 -2.59 15.30
C ASN A 540 3.24 -4.10 15.13
N VAL A 541 2.39 -4.89 15.79
CA VAL A 541 2.33 -6.35 15.62
C VAL A 541 1.24 -6.79 14.64
N GLY A 542 0.54 -5.84 14.02
CA GLY A 542 -0.46 -6.06 12.97
C GLY A 542 -1.91 -5.95 13.42
N GLN A 543 -2.18 -5.73 14.71
CA GLN A 543 -3.53 -5.48 15.23
C GLN A 543 -3.84 -3.98 15.17
N ASN A 544 -3.92 -3.46 13.95
CA ASN A 544 -3.94 -2.03 13.64
C ASN A 544 -5.35 -1.44 13.46
N THR A 545 -6.39 -2.11 13.96
CA THR A 545 -7.77 -1.59 14.07
C THR A 545 -8.37 -2.08 15.39
N SER A 546 -9.36 -1.38 15.98
CA SER A 546 -10.03 -1.85 17.20
C SER A 546 -10.64 -3.25 17.00
N TYR A 547 -11.17 -3.53 15.81
CA TYR A 547 -11.63 -4.86 15.45
C TYR A 547 -10.52 -5.93 15.55
N LEU A 548 -9.34 -5.67 14.97
CA LEU A 548 -8.23 -6.61 15.01
C LEU A 548 -7.62 -6.74 16.41
N GLN A 549 -7.73 -5.72 17.25
CA GLN A 549 -7.36 -5.80 18.66
C GLN A 549 -8.36 -6.65 19.45
N LYS A 550 -9.65 -6.65 19.09
CA LYS A 550 -10.67 -7.48 19.74
C LYS A 550 -10.63 -8.94 19.33
N PHE A 551 -10.60 -9.24 18.03
CA PHE A 551 -10.77 -10.61 17.55
C PHE A 551 -9.45 -11.28 17.14
N ASN A 552 -8.38 -10.50 17.00
CA ASN A 552 -7.07 -10.92 16.49
C ASN A 552 -7.13 -12.01 15.40
N VAL A 553 -7.64 -11.64 14.24
CA VAL A 553 -7.60 -12.47 13.02
C VAL A 553 -6.33 -12.22 12.20
N THR A 554 -5.26 -11.77 12.85
CA THR A 554 -3.94 -11.58 12.25
C THR A 554 -3.13 -12.88 12.25
N GLU A 555 -1.96 -12.91 11.61
CA GLU A 555 -1.09 -14.10 11.65
C GLU A 555 -0.46 -14.33 13.03
N LYS A 556 -0.15 -13.26 13.77
CA LYS A 556 0.59 -13.35 15.02
C LYS A 556 -0.37 -13.56 16.18
N ASN A 557 -0.13 -14.61 16.96
CA ASN A 557 -0.95 -14.96 18.13
C ASN A 557 -2.45 -15.06 17.82
N ARG A 558 -2.81 -15.49 16.61
CA ARG A 558 -4.20 -15.53 16.12
C ARG A 558 -5.16 -16.11 17.17
N TYR A 559 -6.34 -15.49 17.31
CA TYR A 559 -7.37 -15.81 18.32
C TYR A 559 -6.93 -15.64 19.79
N ASN A 560 -5.72 -15.13 20.02
CA ASN A 560 -5.17 -14.83 21.34
C ASN A 560 -4.66 -13.38 21.32
N HIS A 561 -4.13 -12.88 22.44
CA HIS A 561 -3.65 -11.50 22.54
C HIS A 561 -4.72 -10.49 22.09
N GLN A 562 -5.95 -10.72 22.59
CA GLN A 562 -7.08 -9.83 22.38
C GLN A 562 -7.05 -8.76 23.48
N TYR A 563 -7.23 -7.50 23.10
CA TYR A 563 -7.14 -6.36 24.02
C TYR A 563 -8.28 -6.35 25.06
N MET A 564 -9.42 -6.96 24.73
CA MET A 564 -10.64 -6.88 25.52
C MET A 564 -11.54 -8.12 25.37
N SER A 565 -12.23 -8.48 26.46
CA SER A 565 -13.19 -9.58 26.52
C SER A 565 -14.60 -9.16 26.08
N ASN A 566 -14.99 -7.92 26.38
CA ASN A 566 -16.29 -7.36 25.98
C ASN A 566 -16.41 -7.33 24.45
N ILE A 567 -17.35 -8.08 23.90
CA ILE A 567 -17.53 -8.20 22.45
C ILE A 567 -18.05 -6.91 21.79
N GLU A 568 -18.74 -6.06 22.55
CA GLU A 568 -19.35 -4.81 22.04
C GLU A 568 -18.32 -3.66 21.95
N ALA A 569 -17.16 -3.82 22.60
CA ALA A 569 -16.21 -2.74 22.84
C ALA A 569 -15.75 -2.00 21.55
N PRO A 570 -15.34 -2.69 20.45
CA PRO A 570 -14.96 -1.98 19.24
C PRO A 570 -16.07 -1.09 18.67
N ASN A 571 -17.31 -1.57 18.71
CA ASN A 571 -18.46 -0.84 18.20
C ASN A 571 -18.83 0.34 19.12
N SER A 572 -18.71 0.18 20.43
CA SER A 572 -18.92 1.29 21.39
C SER A 572 -17.82 2.35 21.28
N GLU A 573 -16.57 1.95 21.08
CA GLU A 573 -15.44 2.87 20.86
C GLU A 573 -15.55 3.60 19.52
N ALA A 574 -16.06 2.94 18.48
CA ALA A 574 -16.33 3.55 17.18
C ALA A 574 -17.23 4.79 17.31
N THR A 575 -18.23 4.76 18.19
CA THR A 575 -19.07 5.92 18.52
C THR A 575 -18.24 7.08 19.08
N LYS A 576 -17.35 6.82 20.04
CA LYS A 576 -16.50 7.85 20.65
C LYS A 576 -15.56 8.47 19.61
N THR A 577 -14.97 7.63 18.75
CA THR A 577 -14.10 8.08 17.65
C THR A 577 -14.87 8.95 16.65
N ALA A 578 -16.04 8.51 16.21
CA ALA A 578 -16.90 9.28 15.32
C ALA A 578 -17.28 10.64 15.92
N SER A 579 -17.67 10.68 17.19
CA SER A 579 -17.97 11.93 17.91
C SER A 579 -16.76 12.85 18.00
N ALA A 580 -15.57 12.32 18.27
CA ALA A 580 -14.33 13.10 18.36
C ALA A 580 -13.93 13.75 17.01
N TYR A 581 -14.30 13.13 15.90
CA TYR A 581 -14.05 13.66 14.55
C TYR A 581 -15.20 14.48 13.96
N SER A 582 -16.39 14.43 14.54
CA SER A 582 -17.66 14.95 13.99
C SER A 582 -17.56 16.28 13.24
N ALA A 583 -16.95 17.31 13.85
CA ALA A 583 -16.80 18.64 13.26
C ALA A 583 -15.87 18.72 12.03
N THR A 584 -15.11 17.66 11.74
CA THR A 584 -14.07 17.64 10.70
C THR A 584 -14.10 16.41 9.80
N LEU A 585 -15.07 15.49 9.97
CA LEU A 585 -15.15 14.22 9.23
C LEU A 585 -15.03 14.39 7.71
N ASN A 586 -15.70 15.40 7.15
CA ASN A 586 -15.71 15.68 5.69
C ASN A 586 -14.38 16.24 5.17
N GLU A 587 -13.53 16.76 6.06
CA GLU A 587 -12.21 17.29 5.71
C GLU A 587 -11.12 16.23 5.75
N MET A 588 -11.34 15.16 6.52
CA MET A 588 -10.32 14.18 6.88
C MET A 588 -10.17 13.06 5.83
N THR A 589 -8.91 12.74 5.53
CA THR A 589 -8.56 11.56 4.73
C THR A 589 -8.34 10.36 5.65
N LEU A 590 -9.37 9.55 5.83
CA LEU A 590 -9.33 8.35 6.68
C LEU A 590 -9.13 7.08 5.87
N VAL A 591 -8.47 6.09 6.48
CA VAL A 591 -8.23 4.78 5.88
C VAL A 591 -8.86 3.71 6.75
N PHE A 592 -9.75 2.92 6.18
CA PHE A 592 -10.41 1.81 6.85
C PHE A 592 -9.88 0.48 6.32
N SER A 593 -9.39 -0.37 7.22
CA SER A 593 -8.93 -1.73 6.93
C SER A 593 -10.00 -2.72 7.39
N ILE A 594 -10.82 -3.16 6.44
CA ILE A 594 -12.06 -3.87 6.72
C ILE A 594 -11.84 -5.38 6.50
N PRO A 595 -12.00 -6.23 7.52
CA PRO A 595 -11.81 -7.67 7.39
C PRO A 595 -12.70 -8.31 6.33
N VAL A 596 -12.14 -9.27 5.60
CA VAL A 596 -12.87 -10.14 4.67
C VAL A 596 -12.48 -11.59 4.96
N TYR A 597 -13.50 -12.42 5.16
CA TYR A 597 -13.35 -13.86 5.42
C TYR A 597 -13.78 -14.66 4.20
N THR A 598 -13.26 -15.87 4.05
CA THR A 598 -13.76 -16.81 3.05
C THR A 598 -15.01 -17.52 3.59
N ASN A 599 -15.93 -17.91 2.71
CA ASN A 599 -17.16 -18.64 3.08
C ASN A 599 -18.06 -17.90 4.09
N MET A 600 -18.12 -16.57 4.02
CA MET A 600 -19.12 -15.80 4.77
C MET A 600 -20.55 -16.14 4.31
N PRO A 601 -21.56 -16.03 5.20
CA PRO A 601 -22.95 -16.20 4.81
C PRO A 601 -23.33 -15.17 3.74
N GLU A 602 -24.20 -15.56 2.83
CA GLU A 602 -24.71 -14.71 1.76
C GLU A 602 -25.34 -13.45 2.35
N GLU A 603 -26.25 -13.65 3.30
CA GLU A 603 -26.86 -12.59 4.08
C GLU A 603 -25.97 -12.11 5.23
N VAL A 604 -26.21 -10.87 5.65
CA VAL A 604 -25.55 -10.28 6.82
C VAL A 604 -26.01 -10.99 8.08
N SER A 605 -25.08 -11.27 9.00
CA SER A 605 -25.41 -11.95 10.26
C SER A 605 -26.41 -11.11 11.07
N PRO A 606 -27.61 -11.62 11.39
CA PRO A 606 -28.67 -10.82 11.99
C PRO A 606 -28.29 -10.39 13.41
N ILE A 607 -28.84 -9.25 13.84
CA ILE A 607 -28.81 -8.87 15.25
C ILE A 607 -29.63 -9.89 16.07
N PRO A 608 -29.09 -10.46 17.16
CA PRO A 608 -29.90 -11.29 18.06
C PRO A 608 -31.09 -10.50 18.60
N THR A 609 -32.23 -11.16 18.83
CA THR A 609 -33.46 -10.48 19.24
C THR A 609 -33.31 -9.77 20.58
N LYS A 610 -34.12 -8.73 20.78
CA LYS A 610 -34.06 -7.86 21.96
C LYS A 610 -34.59 -8.53 23.22
#